data_AF-A0A2V7SF93-F1
#
_entry.id   AF-A0A2V7SF93-F1
#
_cell.length_a   1.000
_cell.length_b   1.000
_cell.length_c   1.000
_cell.angle_alpha   90.00
_cell.angle_beta   90.00
_cell.angle_gamma   90.00
#
_symmetry.space_group_name_H-M   'P 1'
#
loop_
_entity.id
_entity.type
_entity.pdbx_description
1 polymer ?
#
loop_
_entity_poly.entity_id
_entity_poly.type
_entity_poly.pdbx_seq_one_letter_code
_entity_poly.pdbx_strand_id
1 'polypeptide(L)' 'MTAEEAYFADSVKYTTALGTMYNTTQGVVGPTIATTADGWTAWVSHNVTTKTCAIYVGSTALLPASKEGAPACQ' A
#
# COMPACT_ATOMS: atom_id res chain seq x y z
N MET A 1 -6.39 -9.89 3.80
CA MET A 1 -4.92 -9.84 3.64
C MET A 1 -4.63 -8.91 2.48
N THR A 2 -3.75 -7.93 2.67
CA THR A 2 -3.27 -7.03 1.61
C THR A 2 -2.20 -7.73 0.77
N ALA A 3 -1.98 -7.25 -0.46
CA ALA A 3 -1.11 -7.93 -1.42
C ALA A 3 0.36 -8.01 -0.96
N GLU A 4 0.83 -7.02 -0.21
CA GLU A 4 2.17 -7.01 0.37
C GLU A 4 2.34 -8.07 1.47
N GLU A 5 1.33 -8.29 2.32
CA GLU A 5 1.36 -9.34 3.34
C GLU A 5 1.22 -10.74 2.73
N ALA A 6 0.52 -10.86 1.61
CA ALA A 6 0.51 -12.11 0.83
C ALA A 6 1.91 -12.40 0.29
N TYR A 7 2.56 -11.41 -0.31
CA TYR A 7 3.94 -11.54 -0.79
C TYR A 7 4.92 -11.88 0.33
N PHE A 8 4.79 -11.23 1.50
CA PHE A 8 5.62 -11.54 2.66
C PHE A 8 5.42 -12.97 3.14
N ALA A 9 4.18 -13.49 3.16
CA ALA A 9 3.91 -14.87 3.54
C ALA A 9 4.63 -15.88 2.63
N ASP A 10 4.76 -15.56 1.33
CA ASP A 10 5.40 -16.44 0.34
C ASP A 10 6.92 -16.24 0.23
N SER A 11 7.39 -14.99 0.39
CA SER A 11 8.76 -14.58 0.09
C SER A 11 9.59 -14.25 1.32
N VAL A 12 8.96 -14.17 2.50
CA VAL A 12 9.57 -13.83 3.80
C VAL A 12 10.31 -12.47 3.75
N LYS A 13 9.83 -11.56 2.90
CA LYS A 13 10.36 -10.20 2.74
C LYS A 13 9.31 -9.29 2.11
N TYR A 14 9.47 -7.98 2.31
CA TYR A 14 8.69 -6.96 1.61
C TYR A 14 9.32 -6.59 0.25
N THR A 15 8.53 -6.06 -0.66
CA THR A 15 8.94 -5.60 -2.00
C THR A 15 8.31 -4.26 -2.33
N THR A 16 8.96 -3.48 -3.19
CA THR A 16 8.35 -2.28 -3.80
C THR A 16 7.62 -2.59 -5.11
N ALA A 17 7.70 -3.84 -5.59
CA ALA A 17 7.15 -4.28 -6.87
C ALA A 17 6.40 -5.60 -6.71
N LEU A 18 5.07 -5.51 -6.67
CA LEU A 18 4.17 -6.66 -6.50
C LEU A 18 3.78 -7.35 -7.83
N GLY A 19 4.23 -6.83 -8.98
CA GLY A 19 3.93 -7.41 -10.29
C GLY A 19 2.42 -7.56 -10.52
N THR A 20 1.97 -8.80 -10.75
CA THR A 20 0.56 -9.13 -11.04
C THR A 20 -0.27 -9.51 -9.81
N MET A 21 0.25 -9.34 -8.59
CA MET A 21 -0.47 -9.71 -7.35
C MET A 21 -1.60 -8.73 -6.97
N TYR A 22 -1.78 -7.66 -7.72
CA TYR A 22 -2.89 -6.73 -7.58
C TYR A 22 -3.39 -6.27 -8.95
N ASN A 23 -4.60 -5.72 -8.98
CA ASN A 23 -5.13 -5.08 -10.17
C ASN A 23 -5.84 -3.78 -9.78
N THR A 24 -5.73 -2.76 -10.63
CA THR A 24 -6.36 -1.45 -10.42
C THR A 24 -7.56 -1.28 -11.34
N THR A 25 -8.59 -0.59 -10.86
CA THR A 25 -9.69 -0.12 -11.72
C THR A 25 -9.26 1.13 -12.49
N GLN A 26 -10.02 1.47 -13.54
CA GLN A 26 -9.75 2.66 -14.34
C GLN A 26 -9.65 3.91 -13.47
N GLY A 27 -8.60 4.69 -13.69
CA GLY A 27 -8.36 5.96 -13.01
C GLY A 27 -7.58 5.85 -11.70
N VAL A 28 -7.49 4.66 -11.09
CA VAL A 28 -6.62 4.42 -9.94
C VAL A 28 -5.16 4.40 -10.39
N VAL A 29 -4.32 5.12 -9.66
CA VAL A 29 -2.87 5.23 -9.87
C VAL A 29 -2.17 4.64 -8.64
N GLY A 30 -1.21 3.75 -8.88
CA GLY A 30 -0.44 3.06 -7.84
C GLY A 30 -0.74 1.56 -7.76
N PRO A 31 -0.48 0.92 -6.60
CA PRO A 31 0.10 1.49 -5.39
C PRO A 31 1.57 1.90 -5.58
N THR A 32 1.95 3.01 -4.98
CA THR A 32 3.35 3.33 -4.73
C THR A 32 3.73 2.72 -3.40
N ILE A 33 4.63 1.75 -3.41
CA ILE A 33 5.04 0.99 -2.22
C ILE A 33 6.45 1.42 -1.82
N ALA A 34 6.65 1.70 -0.53
CA ALA A 34 7.96 1.95 0.05
C ALA A 34 8.18 1.00 1.22
N THR A 35 9.28 0.25 1.19
CA THR A 35 9.68 -0.64 2.28
C THR A 35 10.62 0.08 3.25
N THR A 36 10.57 -0.32 4.52
CA THR A 36 11.50 0.08 5.58
C THR A 36 12.21 -1.15 6.12
N ALA A 37 13.05 -0.98 7.16
CA ALA A 37 13.69 -2.13 7.81
C ALA A 37 12.67 -3.07 8.47
N ASP A 38 11.59 -2.51 9.00
CA ASP A 38 10.62 -3.22 9.85
C ASP A 38 9.26 -3.43 9.18
N GLY A 39 9.01 -2.82 8.02
CA GLY A 39 7.68 -2.75 7.44
C GLY A 39 7.59 -2.13 6.05
N TRP A 40 6.43 -1.57 5.75
CA TRP A 40 6.15 -0.91 4.47
C TRP A 40 5.00 0.10 4.59
N THR A 41 4.91 0.96 3.58
CA THR A 41 3.79 1.87 3.35
C THR A 41 3.34 1.75 1.90
N ALA A 42 2.06 1.98 1.64
CA ALA A 42 1.57 2.15 0.29
C ALA A 42 0.57 3.30 0.18
N TRP A 43 0.60 3.95 -0.98
CA TRP A 43 -0.36 5.00 -1.34
C TRP A 43 -0.91 4.76 -2.75
N VAL A 44 -2.20 5.06 -2.91
CA VAL A 44 -2.89 5.13 -4.19
C VAL A 44 -3.61 6.47 -4.35
N SER A 45 -3.74 6.92 -5.58
CA SER A 45 -4.54 8.09 -5.95
C SER A 45 -5.49 7.80 -7.09
N HIS A 46 -6.32 8.78 -7.44
CA HIS A 46 -7.16 8.72 -8.62
C HIS A 46 -6.83 9.87 -9.58
N ASN A 47 -6.85 9.65 -10.89
CA ASN A 47 -6.47 10.67 -11.87
C ASN A 47 -7.58 11.69 -12.20
N VAL A 48 -8.83 11.40 -11.85
CA VAL A 48 -9.99 12.31 -12.04
C VAL A 48 -10.67 12.74 -10.75
N THR A 49 -10.18 12.31 -9.58
CA THR A 49 -10.64 12.83 -8.29
C THR A 49 -9.45 13.22 -7.42
N THR A 50 -9.66 14.00 -6.38
CA THR A 50 -8.60 14.31 -5.40
C THR A 50 -8.45 13.22 -4.35
N LYS A 51 -9.08 12.05 -4.54
CA LYS A 51 -9.07 10.98 -3.56
C LYS A 51 -7.72 10.30 -3.51
N THR A 52 -7.22 10.20 -2.29
CA THR A 52 -5.98 9.49 -1.98
C THR A 52 -6.24 8.52 -0.85
N CYS A 53 -5.64 7.35 -0.92
CA CYS A 53 -5.70 6.36 0.15
C CYS A 53 -4.30 5.91 0.50
N ALA A 54 -4.07 5.61 1.78
CA ALA A 54 -2.80 5.11 2.28
C ALA A 54 -3.01 3.95 3.25
N ILE A 55 -1.96 3.15 3.44
CA ILE A 55 -1.83 2.12 4.47
C ILE A 55 -0.37 2.02 4.89
N TYR A 56 -0.13 1.60 6.13
CA TYR A 56 1.19 1.25 6.64
C TYR A 56 1.09 0.02 7.56
N VAL A 57 2.17 -0.76 7.59
CA VAL A 57 2.37 -1.91 8.48
C VAL A 57 3.85 -1.96 8.88
N GLY A 58 4.15 -2.10 10.16
CA GLY A 58 5.53 -2.15 10.69
C GLY A 58 6.36 -0.90 10.37
N SER A 59 5.72 0.24 10.09
CA SER A 59 6.37 1.46 9.60
C SER A 59 5.76 2.71 10.22
N THR A 60 6.32 3.88 9.89
CA THR A 60 5.74 5.17 10.28
C THR A 60 4.39 5.35 9.59
N ALA A 61 3.42 5.92 10.31
CA ALA A 61 2.10 6.20 9.77
C ALA A 61 2.18 7.06 8.51
N LEU A 62 1.40 6.68 7.48
CA LEU A 62 1.29 7.42 6.23
C LEU A 62 -0.12 7.99 6.11
N LEU A 63 -0.27 9.31 6.24
CA LEU A 63 -1.57 9.97 6.15
C LEU A 63 -2.25 9.68 4.80
N PRO A 64 -3.58 9.48 4.79
CA PRO A 64 -4.52 9.63 5.92
C PRO A 64 -4.61 8.42 6.87
N ALA A 65 -3.84 7.35 6.69
CA ALA A 65 -3.88 6.20 7.58
C ALA A 65 -3.22 6.51 8.92
N SER A 66 -4.01 6.47 9.98
CA SER A 66 -3.59 6.67 11.37
C SER A 66 -3.67 5.40 12.22
N LYS A 67 -4.19 4.31 11.65
CA LYS A 67 -4.30 3.00 12.30
C LYS A 67 -3.58 1.97 11.44
N GLU A 68 -2.62 1.29 12.03
CA GLU A 68 -1.81 0.28 11.35
C GLU A 68 -2.68 -0.84 10.78
N GLY A 69 -2.33 -1.31 9.57
CA GLY A 69 -3.05 -2.36 8.87
C GLY A 69 -4.47 -1.97 8.40
N ALA A 70 -4.90 -0.72 8.64
CA ALA A 70 -6.20 -0.21 8.23
C ALA A 70 -6.02 0.90 7.19
N PRO A 71 -6.42 0.68 5.92
CA PRO A 71 -6.43 1.73 4.93
C PRO A 71 -7.33 2.89 5.34
N ALA A 72 -6.91 4.12 5.03
CA ALA A 72 -7.76 5.30 5.13
C ALA A 72 -7.68 6.11 3.83
N CYS A 73 -8.69 6.93 3.58
CA CYS A 73 -8.78 7.78 2.39
C CYS A 73 -9.26 9.20 2.74
N GLN A 74 -8.85 10.19 1.94
CA GLN A 74 -9.29 11.59 2.02
C GLN A 74 -9.61 12.15 0.64
#